data_AF-A0AAV7GWP9-F1
#
_entry.id   AF-A0AAV7GWP9-F1
#
_cell.length_a   1.000
_cell.length_b   1.000
_cell.length_c   1.000
_cell.angle_alpha   90.00
_cell.angle_beta   90.00
_cell.angle_gamma   90.00
#
_symmetry.space_group_name_H-M   'P 1'
#
loop_
_entity.id
_entity.type
_entity.pdbx_description
1 polymer ?
#
loop_
_entity_poly.entity_id
_entity_poly.type
_entity_poly.pdbx_seq_one_letter_code
_entity_poly.pdbx_strand_id
1 'polypeptide(L)'
;MAVSAARVFAGEWATGKYSRLFPSPAAAIAAFSCAIAGLASFCTEADGVLSSRVKIFDRDLKRKQRDRAAWLMGGKNDFVDSVAENLVDRLEDCKKTFSTALCLGGSSEAIRRLIRGRGGIEKLIMMDMSLDMVKHLKNTEQNYVSNNLETLYMVGDEEFLPIKENSLELVVSCLGIHWTNDLPGAMIQCRLALKPDGLFLAAILGGETLKELRMACTIAQLEREGGISPRMSPLAQVRDAGNLLTRAGFALPGVDVDEYTVRYDSALELIEHLRTMGETNALLQRSNILKRDTALATAAVYESMFAAEDGKIPATFQVIYMTGWKEHPSQQKAKSRGSATISFEDIQNHFRSNEFYYRLFLRFRTTKLFMLRTKYLFIKHPNILHNTTQKQKCKIKLKTISIQNAYGEQCDVNIGVTLFTYTKNVLQDLSKKHTKEEKDGYFCNKMKKRS
;
A
#
# COMPACT_ATOMS: atom_id res chain seq x y z
N MET A 1 -38.95 -0.80 -36.11
CA MET A 1 -38.84 0.33 -37.08
C MET A 1 -38.08 -0.02 -38.37
N ALA A 2 -37.23 -1.05 -38.43
CA ALA A 2 -36.46 -1.39 -39.64
C ALA A 2 -37.26 -2.10 -40.77
N VAL A 3 -38.37 -2.78 -40.46
CA VAL A 3 -39.18 -3.50 -41.47
C VAL A 3 -40.08 -2.55 -42.28
N SER A 4 -40.34 -1.33 -41.80
CA SER A 4 -41.16 -0.34 -42.50
C SER A 4 -40.38 0.47 -43.54
N ALA A 5 -39.04 0.57 -43.43
CA ALA A 5 -38.19 1.30 -44.36
C ALA A 5 -37.91 0.52 -45.65
N ALA A 6 -37.89 -0.82 -45.58
CA ALA A 6 -37.62 -1.69 -46.73
C ALA A 6 -38.77 -1.71 -47.77
N ARG A 7 -40.02 -1.43 -47.36
CA ARG A 7 -41.17 -1.35 -48.27
C ARG A 7 -41.25 -0.05 -49.06
N VAL A 8 -40.66 1.05 -48.55
CA VAL A 8 -40.67 2.36 -49.23
C VAL A 8 -39.65 2.37 -50.38
N PHE A 9 -38.48 1.74 -50.20
CA PHE A 9 -37.43 1.70 -51.22
C PHE A 9 -37.73 0.78 -52.42
N ALA A 10 -38.59 -0.24 -52.26
CA ALA A 10 -38.97 -1.14 -53.35
C ALA A 10 -40.02 -0.51 -54.31
N GLY A 11 -40.76 0.51 -53.86
CA GLY A 11 -41.80 1.17 -54.66
C GLY A 11 -41.26 2.18 -55.68
N GLU A 12 -40.09 2.77 -55.44
CA GLU A 12 -39.53 3.82 -56.31
C GLU A 12 -38.70 3.28 -57.48
N TRP A 13 -38.33 1.99 -57.46
CA TRP A 13 -37.61 1.32 -58.55
C TRP A 13 -38.46 1.11 -59.83
N ALA A 14 -39.78 1.26 -59.77
CA ALA A 14 -40.67 1.14 -60.93
C ALA A 14 -40.77 2.44 -61.76
N THR A 15 -40.14 3.54 -61.35
CA THR A 15 -40.26 4.84 -62.03
C THR A 15 -38.95 5.35 -62.63
N GLY A 16 -38.26 4.48 -63.38
CA GLY A 16 -37.48 4.86 -64.58
C GLY A 16 -36.47 6.01 -64.54
N LYS A 17 -35.93 6.44 -63.39
CA LYS A 17 -35.09 7.65 -63.29
C LYS A 17 -33.59 7.46 -63.10
N TYR A 18 -33.08 6.23 -63.03
CA TYR A 18 -31.63 5.98 -62.92
C TYR A 18 -31.17 4.84 -63.84
N SER A 19 -31.27 5.03 -65.15
CA SER A 19 -30.81 4.06 -66.16
C SER A 19 -29.42 4.35 -66.75
N ARG A 20 -28.61 5.23 -66.15
CA ARG A 20 -27.35 5.73 -66.77
C ARG A 20 -26.07 5.55 -65.96
N LEU A 21 -26.00 4.63 -64.99
CA LEU A 21 -24.77 4.47 -64.19
C LEU A 21 -24.13 3.08 -64.15
N PHE A 22 -24.69 2.03 -64.78
CA PHE A 22 -24.03 0.72 -64.82
C PHE A 22 -24.34 -0.07 -66.10
N PRO A 23 -23.34 -0.67 -66.78
CA PRO A 23 -23.57 -1.56 -67.92
C PRO A 23 -23.78 -2.99 -67.40
N SER A 24 -24.97 -3.53 -67.64
CA SER A 24 -25.42 -4.90 -67.36
C SER A 24 -25.81 -5.26 -65.90
N PRO A 25 -26.87 -6.08 -65.72
CA PRO A 25 -27.33 -6.55 -64.41
C PRO A 25 -26.34 -7.51 -63.71
N ALA A 26 -25.40 -8.11 -64.45
CA ALA A 26 -24.38 -9.01 -63.88
C ALA A 26 -23.29 -8.25 -63.09
N ALA A 27 -22.95 -7.02 -63.50
CA ALA A 27 -21.94 -6.20 -62.83
C ALA A 27 -22.42 -5.65 -61.46
N ALA A 28 -23.72 -5.39 -61.31
CA ALA A 28 -24.32 -4.95 -60.04
C ALA A 28 -24.34 -6.06 -58.98
N ILE A 29 -24.55 -7.32 -59.39
CA ILE A 29 -24.56 -8.48 -58.50
C ILE A 29 -23.14 -8.81 -58.00
N ALA A 30 -22.11 -8.65 -58.84
CA ALA A 30 -20.71 -8.84 -58.43
C ALA A 30 -20.23 -7.75 -57.45
N ALA A 31 -20.66 -6.50 -57.62
CA ALA A 31 -20.36 -5.41 -56.68
C ALA A 31 -21.06 -5.60 -55.32
N PHE A 32 -22.28 -6.16 -55.32
CA PHE A 32 -23.00 -6.49 -54.08
C PHE A 32 -22.39 -7.70 -53.33
N SER A 33 -21.87 -8.68 -54.07
CA SER A 33 -21.22 -9.86 -53.46
C SER A 33 -19.84 -9.55 -52.85
N CYS A 34 -19.11 -8.55 -53.37
CA CYS A 34 -17.82 -8.13 -52.81
C CYS A 34 -17.99 -7.23 -51.57
N ALA A 35 -19.10 -6.48 -51.47
CA ALA A 35 -19.44 -5.70 -50.28
C ALA A 35 -19.89 -6.55 -49.08
N ILE A 36 -20.37 -7.78 -49.30
CA ILE A 36 -20.77 -8.70 -48.22
C ILE A 36 -19.57 -9.51 -47.69
N ALA A 37 -18.51 -9.72 -48.47
CA ALA A 37 -17.28 -10.39 -48.01
C ALA A 37 -16.31 -9.47 -47.25
N GLY A 38 -16.44 -8.14 -47.36
CA GLY A 38 -15.63 -7.15 -46.65
C GLY A 38 -16.17 -6.69 -45.29
N LEU A 39 -17.29 -7.24 -44.82
CA LEU A 39 -17.98 -6.86 -43.58
C LEU A 39 -18.12 -8.00 -42.56
N ALA A 40 -17.50 -9.16 -42.83
CA ALA A 40 -17.50 -10.33 -41.94
C ALA A 40 -16.36 -10.29 -40.88
N SER A 41 -16.16 -9.14 -40.23
CA SER A 41 -15.36 -9.05 -38.99
C SER A 41 -16.05 -8.22 -37.90
N PHE A 42 -17.38 -8.05 -37.99
CA PHE A 42 -18.21 -7.65 -36.87
C PHE A 42 -19.12 -8.82 -36.51
N CYS A 43 -18.54 -9.86 -35.91
CA CYS A 43 -19.31 -10.82 -35.15
C CYS A 43 -19.95 -10.06 -33.98
N THR A 44 -21.26 -9.91 -34.07
CA THR A 44 -22.12 -9.50 -32.98
C THR A 44 -22.01 -10.59 -31.92
N GLU A 45 -21.31 -10.32 -30.81
CA GLU A 45 -21.46 -11.15 -29.62
C GLU A 45 -22.93 -11.07 -29.20
N ALA A 46 -23.58 -12.22 -29.21
CA ALA A 46 -24.88 -12.41 -28.64
C ALA A 46 -24.75 -12.24 -27.12
N ASP A 47 -24.99 -11.03 -26.63
CA ASP A 47 -25.11 -10.75 -25.20
C ASP A 47 -26.40 -11.37 -24.64
N GLY A 48 -26.33 -12.68 -24.42
CA GLY A 48 -27.21 -13.39 -23.51
C GLY A 48 -26.91 -12.97 -22.08
N VAL A 49 -27.82 -12.21 -21.48
CA VAL A 49 -27.93 -11.97 -20.02
C VAL A 49 -26.60 -11.59 -19.35
N LEU A 50 -26.00 -10.46 -19.78
CA LEU A 50 -24.95 -9.84 -18.99
C LEU A 50 -25.58 -9.15 -17.77
N SER A 51 -25.36 -9.72 -16.59
CA SER A 51 -25.14 -8.90 -15.40
C SER A 51 -24.11 -7.83 -15.79
N SER A 52 -24.51 -6.57 -15.84
CA SER A 52 -23.66 -5.46 -16.28
C SER A 52 -22.53 -5.24 -15.27
N ARG A 53 -21.52 -6.10 -15.29
CA ARG A 53 -20.28 -5.88 -14.53
C ARG A 53 -19.60 -4.67 -15.15
N VAL A 54 -19.57 -3.58 -14.39
CA VAL A 54 -18.88 -2.36 -14.79
C VAL A 54 -17.40 -2.70 -14.91
N LYS A 55 -16.87 -2.72 -16.14
CA LYS A 55 -15.43 -2.84 -16.39
C LYS A 55 -14.81 -1.45 -16.30
N ILE A 56 -13.94 -1.25 -15.32
CA ILE A 56 -13.23 0.01 -15.07
C ILE A 56 -11.80 -0.09 -15.59
N PHE A 57 -11.14 -1.22 -15.32
CA PHE A 57 -9.74 -1.48 -15.61
C PHE A 57 -9.55 -2.48 -16.74
N ASP A 58 -8.58 -2.21 -17.60
CA ASP A 58 -8.02 -3.14 -18.57
C ASP A 58 -7.06 -4.08 -17.85
N ARG A 59 -7.51 -5.31 -17.58
CA ARG A 59 -6.75 -6.32 -16.83
C ARG A 59 -5.55 -6.84 -17.62
N ASP A 60 -5.63 -6.90 -18.95
CA ASP A 60 -4.50 -7.30 -19.80
C ASP A 60 -3.40 -6.24 -19.78
N LEU A 61 -3.78 -4.97 -19.82
CA LEU A 61 -2.84 -3.87 -19.66
C LEU A 61 -2.21 -3.88 -18.26
N LYS A 62 -3.01 -4.09 -17.20
CA LYS A 62 -2.47 -4.18 -15.84
C LYS A 62 -1.48 -5.33 -15.71
N ARG A 63 -1.76 -6.49 -16.31
CA ARG A 63 -0.82 -7.62 -16.36
C ARG A 63 0.48 -7.25 -17.05
N LYS A 64 0.44 -6.57 -18.20
CA LYS A 64 1.65 -6.07 -18.89
C LYS A 64 2.44 -5.05 -18.07
N GLN A 65 1.76 -4.22 -17.27
CA GLN A 65 2.42 -3.29 -16.36
C GLN A 65 3.13 -4.03 -15.22
N ARG A 66 2.53 -5.12 -14.70
CA ARG A 66 3.15 -6.02 -13.72
C ARG A 66 4.33 -6.78 -14.32
N ASP A 67 4.19 -7.28 -15.54
CA ASP A 67 5.31 -7.91 -16.29
C ASP A 67 6.48 -6.92 -16.39
N ARG A 68 6.22 -5.68 -16.79
CA ARG A 68 7.25 -4.62 -16.85
C ARG A 68 7.84 -4.32 -15.47
N ALA A 69 7.02 -4.21 -14.44
CA ALA A 69 7.48 -3.93 -13.08
C ALA A 69 8.46 -5.00 -12.61
N ALA A 70 8.21 -6.28 -12.91
CA ALA A 70 9.12 -7.39 -12.58
C ALA A 70 10.55 -7.15 -13.08
N TRP A 71 10.71 -6.59 -14.28
CA TRP A 71 12.01 -6.26 -14.87
C TRP A 71 12.65 -5.00 -14.29
N LEU A 72 11.85 -4.06 -13.79
CA LEU A 72 12.32 -2.77 -13.25
C LEU A 72 12.57 -2.80 -11.74
N MET A 73 12.04 -3.78 -11.02
CA MET A 73 12.19 -3.87 -9.57
C MET A 73 13.65 -4.16 -9.19
N GLY A 74 14.28 -3.19 -8.54
CA GLY A 74 15.65 -3.27 -8.02
C GLY A 74 15.74 -3.70 -6.55
N GLY A 75 14.71 -4.34 -6.00
CA GLY A 75 14.67 -4.79 -4.60
C GLY A 75 14.02 -3.80 -3.64
N LYS A 76 14.82 -3.12 -2.81
CA LYS A 76 14.30 -2.28 -1.71
C LYS A 76 13.56 -1.05 -2.27
N ASN A 77 12.34 -0.82 -1.81
CA ASN A 77 11.53 0.36 -2.14
C ASN A 77 11.00 0.94 -0.84
N ASP A 78 11.48 2.11 -0.42
CA ASP A 78 11.21 2.65 0.91
C ASP A 78 9.72 2.93 1.17
N PHE A 79 8.98 3.39 0.16
CA PHE A 79 7.53 3.61 0.28
C PHE A 79 6.79 2.28 0.42
N VAL A 80 7.02 1.36 -0.53
CA VAL A 80 6.36 0.05 -0.54
C VAL A 80 6.72 -0.78 0.70
N ASP A 81 7.97 -0.72 1.15
CA ASP A 81 8.45 -1.39 2.36
C ASP A 81 7.79 -0.81 3.61
N SER A 82 7.60 0.51 3.68
CA SER A 82 6.90 1.14 4.82
C SER A 82 5.44 0.70 4.88
N VAL A 83 4.76 0.62 3.73
CA VAL A 83 3.37 0.15 3.65
C VAL A 83 3.27 -1.33 4.02
N ALA A 84 4.16 -2.16 3.49
CA ALA A 84 4.20 -3.58 3.78
C ALA A 84 4.57 -3.85 5.25
N GLU A 85 5.51 -3.10 5.83
CA GLU A 85 5.87 -3.19 7.25
C GLU A 85 4.65 -2.87 8.11
N ASN A 86 3.96 -1.75 7.89
CA ASN A 86 2.76 -1.38 8.64
C ASN A 86 1.65 -2.43 8.50
N LEU A 87 1.48 -3.03 7.32
CA LEU A 87 0.47 -4.08 7.11
C LEU A 87 0.80 -5.35 7.91
N VAL A 88 2.06 -5.78 7.90
CA VAL A 88 2.51 -7.02 8.55
C VAL A 88 2.70 -6.84 10.06
N ASP A 89 2.97 -5.62 10.54
CA ASP A 89 3.05 -5.27 11.97
C ASP A 89 1.77 -5.66 12.73
N ARG A 90 0.60 -5.55 12.06
CA ARG A 90 -0.71 -5.97 12.61
C ARG A 90 -0.80 -7.46 12.93
N LEU A 91 0.08 -8.30 12.38
CA LEU A 91 0.17 -9.70 12.77
C LEU A 91 0.74 -9.87 14.18
N GLU A 92 1.53 -8.92 14.69
CA GLU A 92 2.08 -8.97 16.06
C GLU A 92 1.00 -8.68 17.11
N ASP A 93 -0.05 -7.93 16.75
CA ASP A 93 -1.22 -7.70 17.61
C ASP A 93 -2.09 -8.96 17.78
N CYS A 94 -1.92 -9.94 16.89
CA CYS A 94 -2.66 -11.18 16.91
C CYS A 94 -1.96 -12.20 17.80
N LYS A 95 -2.65 -12.70 18.85
CA LYS A 95 -2.15 -13.80 19.69
C LYS A 95 -2.11 -15.16 18.98
N LYS A 96 -2.72 -15.26 17.81
CA LYS A 96 -2.91 -16.48 17.03
C LYS A 96 -1.79 -16.64 15.99
N THR A 97 -1.45 -17.87 15.67
CA THR A 97 -0.55 -18.21 14.56
C THR A 97 -1.36 -18.61 13.32
N PHE A 98 -0.82 -18.29 12.15
CA PHE A 98 -1.43 -18.51 10.84
C PHE A 98 -0.51 -19.39 10.01
N SER A 99 -0.67 -20.71 10.11
CA SER A 99 0.22 -21.69 9.46
C SER A 99 0.28 -21.51 7.95
N THR A 100 -0.86 -21.27 7.30
CA THR A 100 -0.97 -21.12 5.84
C THR A 100 -1.50 -19.74 5.47
N ALA A 101 -0.68 -18.98 4.75
CA ALA A 101 -0.98 -17.63 4.29
C ALA A 101 -0.98 -17.55 2.76
N LEU A 102 -1.86 -16.71 2.20
CA LEU A 102 -1.86 -16.32 0.79
C LEU A 102 -1.49 -14.84 0.67
N CYS A 103 -0.51 -14.51 -0.16
CA CYS A 103 -0.20 -13.15 -0.57
C CYS A 103 -0.74 -12.91 -1.99
N LEU A 104 -1.69 -11.98 -2.10
CA LEU A 104 -2.41 -11.61 -3.32
C LEU A 104 -1.80 -10.37 -3.96
N GLY A 105 -1.10 -10.55 -5.07
CA GLY A 105 -0.66 -9.52 -6.00
C GLY A 105 0.10 -8.34 -5.38
N GLY A 106 0.25 -7.28 -6.17
CA GLY A 106 0.79 -6.00 -5.73
C GLY A 106 2.24 -6.09 -5.24
N SER A 107 2.49 -5.73 -4.00
CA SER A 107 3.83 -5.61 -3.43
C SER A 107 4.29 -6.88 -2.69
N SER A 108 4.06 -8.05 -3.30
CA SER A 108 4.29 -9.34 -2.63
C SER A 108 5.76 -9.57 -2.24
N GLU A 109 6.73 -9.04 -2.99
CA GLU A 109 8.17 -9.13 -2.65
C GLU A 109 8.47 -8.49 -1.29
N ALA A 110 7.90 -7.31 -1.02
CA ALA A 110 8.08 -6.61 0.25
C ALA A 110 7.47 -7.40 1.41
N ILE A 111 6.27 -7.95 1.23
CA ILE A 111 5.62 -8.81 2.24
C ILE A 111 6.48 -10.03 2.56
N ARG A 112 7.01 -10.72 1.55
CA ARG A 112 7.91 -11.86 1.74
C ARG A 112 9.15 -11.47 2.55
N ARG A 113 9.79 -10.35 2.22
CA ARG A 113 10.98 -9.83 2.91
C ARG A 113 10.70 -9.43 4.36
N LEU A 114 9.51 -8.91 4.65
CA LEU A 114 9.16 -8.30 5.94
C LEU A 114 8.38 -9.21 6.89
N ILE A 115 7.84 -10.35 6.42
CA ILE A 115 7.16 -11.34 7.26
C ILE A 115 8.05 -11.80 8.42
N ARG A 116 9.35 -12.08 8.21
CA ARG A 116 10.35 -12.34 9.27
C ARG A 116 9.90 -13.26 10.44
N GLY A 117 9.04 -14.25 10.18
CA GLY A 117 8.50 -15.17 11.20
C GLY A 117 7.31 -14.62 12.01
N ARG A 118 6.84 -13.40 11.71
CA ARG A 118 5.62 -12.82 12.29
C ARG A 118 4.40 -13.66 11.91
N GLY A 119 3.45 -13.72 12.84
CA GLY A 119 2.21 -14.48 12.66
C GLY A 119 2.39 -16.00 12.62
N GLY A 120 3.59 -16.54 12.88
CA GLY A 120 3.81 -18.00 12.88
C GLY A 120 3.50 -18.67 11.55
N ILE A 121 3.80 -17.99 10.44
CA ILE A 121 3.54 -18.48 9.09
C ILE A 121 4.57 -19.55 8.73
N GLU A 122 4.09 -20.74 8.37
CA GLU A 122 4.91 -21.89 7.96
C GLU A 122 4.88 -22.08 6.44
N LYS A 123 3.73 -21.75 5.81
CA LYS A 123 3.50 -21.87 4.38
C LYS A 123 2.94 -20.58 3.81
N LEU A 124 3.63 -20.00 2.83
CA LEU A 124 3.25 -18.79 2.13
C LEU A 124 3.01 -19.07 0.64
N ILE A 125 1.77 -18.90 0.19
CA ILE A 125 1.41 -18.97 -1.22
C ILE A 125 1.48 -17.55 -1.79
N MET A 126 2.34 -17.31 -2.77
CA MET A 126 2.45 -16.03 -3.47
C MET A 126 1.75 -16.14 -4.82
N MET A 127 0.78 -15.28 -5.05
CA MET A 127 -0.01 -15.26 -6.28
C MET A 127 0.06 -13.89 -6.94
N ASP A 128 0.31 -13.85 -8.24
CA ASP A 128 0.23 -12.63 -9.06
C ASP A 128 -0.34 -12.99 -10.45
N MET A 129 -1.02 -12.05 -11.08
CA MET A 129 -1.51 -12.21 -12.46
C MET A 129 -0.38 -12.31 -13.51
N SER A 130 0.80 -11.78 -13.19
CA SER A 130 1.95 -11.70 -14.08
C SER A 130 2.87 -12.91 -13.88
N LEU A 131 3.09 -13.65 -14.97
CA LEU A 131 4.07 -14.75 -14.97
C LEU A 131 5.49 -14.26 -14.71
N ASP A 132 5.87 -13.11 -15.28
CA ASP A 132 7.21 -12.55 -15.10
C ASP A 132 7.43 -12.08 -13.66
N MET A 133 6.41 -11.51 -13.02
CA MET A 133 6.44 -11.18 -11.59
C MET A 133 6.63 -12.43 -10.73
N VAL A 134 5.88 -13.50 -11.01
CA VAL A 134 6.02 -14.77 -10.28
C VAL A 134 7.43 -15.36 -10.46
N LYS A 135 7.99 -15.32 -11.68
CA LYS A 135 9.38 -15.74 -11.93
C LYS A 135 10.38 -14.88 -11.16
N HIS A 136 10.20 -13.57 -11.13
CA HIS A 136 11.04 -12.65 -10.37
C HIS A 136 11.03 -12.98 -8.87
N LEU A 137 9.84 -13.20 -8.30
CA LEU A 137 9.69 -13.58 -6.89
C LEU A 137 10.36 -14.93 -6.57
N LYS A 138 10.29 -15.90 -7.50
CA LYS A 138 10.97 -17.19 -7.37
C LYS A 138 12.49 -17.08 -7.45
N ASN A 139 12.99 -16.22 -8.35
CA ASN A 139 14.44 -16.01 -8.50
C ASN A 139 15.03 -15.25 -7.31
N THR A 140 14.30 -14.28 -6.77
CA THR A 140 14.73 -13.54 -5.57
C THR A 140 14.73 -14.41 -4.32
N GLU A 141 13.82 -15.39 -4.20
CA GLU A 141 13.83 -16.35 -3.08
C GLU A 141 15.14 -17.14 -2.98
N GLN A 142 15.73 -17.55 -4.11
CA GLN A 142 16.99 -18.32 -4.11
C GLN A 142 18.14 -17.57 -3.42
N ASN A 143 18.05 -16.24 -3.31
CA ASN A 143 19.04 -15.40 -2.65
C ASN A 143 18.82 -15.25 -1.14
N TYR A 144 17.65 -15.67 -0.62
CA TYR A 144 17.35 -15.65 0.81
C TYR A 144 17.60 -17.03 1.43
N VAL A 145 18.60 -17.12 2.30
CA VAL A 145 18.82 -18.30 3.15
C VAL A 145 17.59 -18.45 4.05
N SER A 146 16.76 -19.44 3.77
CA SER A 146 15.42 -19.56 4.34
C SER A 146 15.46 -19.89 5.83
N ASN A 147 14.82 -19.02 6.63
CA ASN A 147 14.05 -19.42 7.81
C ASN A 147 13.05 -20.53 7.40
N ASN A 148 12.55 -21.35 8.33
CA ASN A 148 11.65 -22.51 8.11
C ASN A 148 10.27 -22.22 7.44
N LEU A 149 10.21 -21.44 6.36
CA LEU A 149 9.00 -20.97 5.69
C LEU A 149 8.95 -21.48 4.25
N GLU A 150 8.04 -22.42 3.99
CA GLU A 150 7.76 -22.98 2.67
C GLU A 150 7.03 -21.94 1.80
N THR A 151 7.60 -21.58 0.65
CA THR A 151 6.95 -20.67 -0.30
C THR A 151 6.47 -21.43 -1.53
N LEU A 152 5.21 -21.21 -1.91
CA LEU A 152 4.66 -21.66 -3.18
C LEU A 152 4.33 -20.47 -4.06
N TYR A 153 4.44 -20.67 -5.38
CA TYR A 153 4.21 -19.64 -6.37
C TYR A 153 3.10 -20.06 -7.32
N MET A 154 2.18 -19.15 -7.59
CA MET A 154 1.03 -19.39 -8.45
C MET A 154 0.76 -18.18 -9.35
N VAL A 155 0.42 -18.44 -10.60
CA VAL A 155 -0.14 -17.41 -11.49
C VAL A 155 -1.66 -17.51 -11.38
N GLY A 156 -2.33 -16.41 -11.07
CA GLY A 156 -3.78 -16.39 -10.88
C GLY A 156 -4.35 -14.98 -10.88
N ASP A 157 -5.62 -14.85 -11.22
CA ASP A 157 -6.35 -13.58 -11.16
C ASP A 157 -6.97 -13.42 -9.76
N GLU A 158 -6.81 -12.25 -9.15
CA GLU A 158 -7.43 -11.94 -7.86
C GLU A 158 -8.97 -11.86 -7.95
N GLU A 159 -9.54 -11.64 -9.13
CA GLU A 159 -11.00 -11.69 -9.37
C GLU A 159 -11.54 -13.13 -9.44
N PHE A 160 -10.70 -14.13 -9.71
CA PHE A 160 -11.08 -15.53 -9.87
C PHE A 160 -10.12 -16.41 -9.09
N LEU A 161 -10.27 -16.39 -7.77
CA LEU A 161 -9.31 -16.96 -6.85
C LEU A 161 -9.27 -18.50 -6.96
N PRO A 162 -8.17 -19.11 -7.43
CA PRO A 162 -8.08 -20.56 -7.65
C PRO A 162 -7.70 -21.31 -6.36
N ILE A 163 -8.34 -20.97 -5.24
CA ILE A 163 -8.04 -21.54 -3.93
C ILE A 163 -9.29 -22.23 -3.36
N LYS A 164 -9.09 -23.42 -2.80
CA LYS A 164 -10.16 -24.18 -2.14
C LYS A 164 -10.73 -23.39 -0.96
N GLU A 165 -12.04 -23.42 -0.80
CA GLU A 165 -12.71 -22.85 0.36
C GLU A 165 -12.20 -23.45 1.68
N ASN A 166 -12.17 -22.65 2.75
CA ASN A 166 -11.72 -23.05 4.09
C ASN A 166 -10.34 -23.72 4.13
N SER A 167 -9.39 -23.25 3.31
CA SER A 167 -8.04 -23.82 3.25
C SER A 167 -6.98 -22.91 3.87
N LEU A 168 -7.19 -21.60 3.87
CA LEU A 168 -6.20 -20.60 4.31
C LEU A 168 -6.50 -20.08 5.72
N GLU A 169 -5.49 -19.64 6.45
CA GLU A 169 -5.67 -18.99 7.76
C GLU A 169 -5.45 -17.48 7.68
N LEU A 170 -4.65 -17.04 6.70
CA LEU A 170 -4.34 -15.64 6.45
C LEU A 170 -4.40 -15.33 4.96
N VAL A 171 -5.00 -14.20 4.59
CA VAL A 171 -4.92 -13.62 3.25
C VAL A 171 -4.38 -12.20 3.39
N VAL A 172 -3.31 -11.88 2.66
CA VAL A 172 -2.63 -10.58 2.66
C VAL A 172 -2.61 -10.01 1.25
N SER A 173 -3.12 -8.79 1.04
CA SER A 173 -2.99 -8.05 -0.23
C SER A 173 -2.34 -6.70 0.03
N CYS A 174 -1.12 -6.48 -0.45
CA CYS A 174 -0.45 -5.17 -0.31
C CYS A 174 -0.45 -4.44 -1.65
N LEU A 175 -1.22 -3.35 -1.78
CA LEU A 175 -1.31 -2.52 -2.98
C LEU A 175 -1.67 -3.29 -4.27
N GLY A 176 -2.47 -4.35 -4.16
CA GLY A 176 -2.85 -5.21 -5.30
C GLY A 176 -4.35 -5.18 -5.62
N ILE A 177 -5.18 -5.52 -4.64
CA ILE A 177 -6.61 -5.81 -4.86
C ILE A 177 -7.44 -4.63 -5.40
N HIS A 178 -6.98 -3.37 -5.26
CA HIS A 178 -7.69 -2.19 -5.79
C HIS A 178 -7.69 -2.07 -7.32
N TRP A 179 -6.94 -2.93 -8.04
CA TRP A 179 -6.98 -3.01 -9.51
C TRP A 179 -8.01 -4.01 -10.06
N THR A 180 -8.85 -4.57 -9.20
CA THR A 180 -9.95 -5.47 -9.59
C THR A 180 -11.18 -4.66 -10.02
N ASN A 181 -11.91 -5.16 -11.02
CA ASN A 181 -13.20 -4.61 -11.45
C ASN A 181 -14.33 -4.99 -10.49
N ASP A 182 -14.27 -6.19 -9.91
CA ASP A 182 -15.20 -6.68 -8.90
C ASP A 182 -14.52 -6.84 -7.54
N LEU A 183 -14.17 -5.71 -6.93
CA LEU A 183 -13.53 -5.67 -5.60
C LEU A 183 -14.37 -6.38 -4.52
N PRO A 184 -15.69 -6.17 -4.40
CA PRO A 184 -16.51 -6.95 -3.46
C PRO A 184 -16.46 -8.46 -3.74
N GLY A 185 -16.55 -8.88 -5.01
CA GLY A 185 -16.46 -10.29 -5.40
C GLY A 185 -15.12 -10.93 -5.04
N ALA A 186 -14.00 -10.21 -5.29
CA ALA A 186 -12.67 -10.66 -4.89
C ALA A 186 -12.55 -10.81 -3.36
N MET A 187 -13.06 -9.84 -2.59
CA MET A 187 -13.08 -9.89 -1.13
C MET A 187 -13.94 -11.04 -0.59
N ILE A 188 -15.09 -11.32 -1.20
CA ILE A 188 -15.94 -12.48 -0.84
C ILE A 188 -15.18 -13.79 -1.09
N GLN A 189 -14.51 -13.93 -2.22
CA GLN A 189 -13.70 -15.12 -2.51
C GLN A 189 -12.55 -15.29 -1.52
N CYS A 190 -11.88 -14.19 -1.12
CA CYS A 190 -10.88 -14.22 -0.06
C CYS A 190 -11.47 -14.75 1.26
N ARG A 191 -12.67 -14.27 1.64
CA ARG A 191 -13.37 -14.75 2.84
C ARG A 191 -13.76 -16.23 2.75
N LEU A 192 -14.19 -16.69 1.57
CA LEU A 192 -14.55 -18.10 1.36
C LEU A 192 -13.32 -19.01 1.47
N ALA A 193 -12.17 -18.59 0.92
CA ALA A 193 -10.91 -19.30 1.00
C ALA A 193 -10.36 -19.42 2.43
N LEU A 194 -10.63 -18.44 3.29
CA LEU A 194 -10.25 -18.47 4.71
C LEU A 194 -11.01 -19.56 5.48
N LYS A 195 -10.34 -20.24 6.41
CA LYS A 195 -10.95 -21.07 7.45
C LYS A 195 -11.76 -20.19 8.41
N PRO A 196 -12.72 -20.75 9.16
CA PRO A 196 -13.34 -20.03 10.26
C PRO A 196 -12.28 -19.45 11.20
N ASP A 197 -12.45 -18.20 11.62
CA ASP A 197 -11.46 -17.45 12.39
C ASP A 197 -10.14 -17.16 11.65
N GLY A 198 -10.16 -17.17 10.32
CA GLY A 198 -9.07 -16.70 9.47
C GLY A 198 -9.06 -15.18 9.32
N LEU A 199 -7.87 -14.61 9.10
CA LEU A 199 -7.63 -13.18 9.02
C LEU A 199 -7.44 -12.73 7.57
N PHE A 200 -8.06 -11.61 7.21
CA PHE A 200 -7.84 -10.87 5.97
C PHE A 200 -7.17 -9.54 6.30
N LEU A 201 -6.04 -9.28 5.63
CA LEU A 201 -5.30 -8.03 5.69
C LEU A 201 -5.14 -7.48 4.28
N ALA A 202 -5.50 -6.21 4.07
CA ALA A 202 -5.23 -5.55 2.80
C ALA A 202 -4.79 -4.11 3.00
N ALA A 203 -3.91 -3.63 2.13
CA ALA A 203 -3.57 -2.23 1.96
C ALA A 203 -3.95 -1.80 0.55
N ILE A 204 -4.77 -0.75 0.43
CA ILE A 204 -5.19 -0.17 -0.85
C ILE A 204 -4.89 1.32 -0.88
N LEU A 205 -4.74 1.87 -2.09
CA LEU A 205 -4.59 3.31 -2.27
C LEU A 205 -5.96 4.02 -2.12
N GLY A 206 -5.97 5.10 -1.35
CA GLY A 206 -7.15 5.92 -1.04
C GLY A 206 -7.28 7.16 -1.93
N GLY A 207 -8.45 7.83 -1.85
CA GLY A 207 -8.86 8.97 -2.68
C GLY A 207 -7.88 10.14 -2.77
N GLU A 208 -7.15 10.40 -1.67
CA GLU A 208 -6.16 11.48 -1.58
C GLU A 208 -4.81 11.16 -2.25
N THR A 209 -4.65 9.94 -2.78
CA THR A 209 -3.42 9.54 -3.47
C THR A 209 -3.20 10.32 -4.75
N LEU A 210 -2.00 10.88 -4.87
CA LEU A 210 -1.46 11.61 -6.02
C LEU A 210 -2.36 12.77 -6.44
N LYS A 211 -2.97 13.45 -5.47
CA LYS A 211 -3.83 14.63 -5.70
C LYS A 211 -3.09 15.74 -6.44
N GLU A 212 -1.80 15.93 -6.14
CA GLU A 212 -0.94 16.93 -6.79
C GLU A 212 -0.77 16.63 -8.28
N LEU A 213 -0.36 15.40 -8.61
CA LEU A 213 -0.21 14.93 -9.98
C LEU A 213 -1.53 14.97 -10.74
N ARG A 214 -2.64 14.60 -10.09
CA ARG A 214 -4.00 14.65 -10.68
C ARG A 214 -4.37 16.07 -11.10
N MET A 215 -4.13 17.06 -10.24
CA MET A 215 -4.39 18.46 -10.55
C MET A 215 -3.51 18.95 -11.70
N ALA A 216 -2.20 18.67 -11.64
CA ALA A 216 -1.26 19.07 -12.70
C ALA A 216 -1.63 18.48 -14.06
N CYS A 217 -2.01 17.20 -14.12
CA CYS A 217 -2.47 16.56 -15.36
C CYS A 217 -3.75 17.21 -15.89
N THR A 218 -4.70 17.51 -15.00
CA THR A 218 -6.00 18.10 -15.38
C THR A 218 -5.82 19.47 -16.01
N ILE A 219 -5.01 20.33 -15.39
CA ILE A 219 -4.73 21.68 -15.88
C ILE A 219 -3.98 21.63 -17.22
N ALA A 220 -2.91 20.85 -17.30
CA ALA A 220 -2.12 20.75 -18.52
C ALA A 220 -2.92 20.19 -19.71
N GLN A 221 -3.79 19.20 -19.48
CA GLN A 221 -4.66 18.69 -20.53
C GLN A 221 -5.74 19.68 -20.95
N LEU A 222 -6.33 20.40 -20.00
CA LEU A 222 -7.32 21.43 -20.31
C LEU A 222 -6.71 22.53 -21.18
N GLU A 223 -5.50 22.99 -20.85
CA GLU A 223 -4.78 24.03 -21.61
C GLU A 223 -4.35 23.55 -23.01
N ARG A 224 -3.83 22.32 -23.13
CA ARG A 224 -3.20 21.84 -24.38
C ARG A 224 -4.12 21.06 -25.30
N GLU A 225 -5.11 20.36 -24.75
CA GLU A 225 -5.97 19.44 -25.48
C GLU A 225 -7.44 19.91 -25.50
N GLY A 226 -7.82 20.90 -24.68
CA GLY A 226 -9.21 21.40 -24.60
C GLY A 226 -10.18 20.40 -23.97
N GLY A 227 -9.67 19.37 -23.30
CA GLY A 227 -10.44 18.30 -22.68
C GLY A 227 -9.65 17.56 -21.61
N ILE A 228 -10.32 16.73 -20.82
CA ILE A 228 -9.72 16.00 -19.71
C ILE A 228 -9.86 14.51 -19.97
N SER A 229 -8.75 13.78 -19.87
CA SER A 229 -8.73 12.32 -19.89
C SER A 229 -8.49 11.79 -18.48
N PRO A 230 -9.12 10.69 -18.06
CA PRO A 230 -8.84 10.12 -16.75
C PRO A 230 -7.41 9.56 -16.72
N ARG A 231 -6.51 10.24 -15.99
CA ARG A 231 -5.09 9.86 -15.83
C ARG A 231 -4.82 9.05 -14.56
N MET A 232 -5.73 9.10 -13.59
CA MET A 232 -5.60 8.47 -12.29
C MET A 232 -6.74 7.47 -12.09
N SER A 233 -6.47 6.38 -11.38
CA SER A 233 -7.50 5.41 -10.99
C SER A 233 -8.59 6.10 -10.16
N PRO A 234 -9.87 5.71 -10.28
CA PRO A 234 -10.83 5.96 -9.21
C PRO A 234 -10.30 5.22 -7.96
N LEU A 235 -10.19 5.95 -6.87
CA LEU A 235 -9.62 5.47 -5.61
C LEU A 235 -10.69 5.48 -4.54
N ALA A 236 -10.67 4.48 -3.66
CA ALA A 236 -11.68 4.32 -2.63
C ALA A 236 -11.58 5.41 -1.56
N GLN A 237 -12.72 5.83 -1.02
CA GLN A 237 -12.72 6.62 0.21
C GLN A 237 -12.68 5.70 1.44
N VAL A 238 -12.25 6.26 2.57
CA VAL A 238 -12.15 5.52 3.85
C VAL A 238 -13.49 4.89 4.26
N ARG A 239 -14.59 5.62 4.04
CA ARG A 239 -15.95 5.13 4.32
C ARG A 239 -16.30 3.90 3.48
N ASP A 240 -15.86 3.89 2.22
CA ASP A 240 -16.17 2.80 1.30
C ASP A 240 -15.43 1.52 1.70
N ALA A 241 -14.21 1.62 2.22
CA ALA A 241 -13.46 0.46 2.73
C ALA A 241 -14.21 -0.30 3.83
N GLY A 242 -14.79 0.42 4.81
CA GLY A 242 -15.60 -0.20 5.87
C GLY A 242 -16.89 -0.84 5.34
N ASN A 243 -17.54 -0.18 4.37
CA ASN A 243 -18.72 -0.72 3.69
C ASN A 243 -18.37 -1.98 2.89
N LEU A 244 -17.22 -2.01 2.22
CA LEU A 244 -16.73 -3.16 1.44
C LEU A 244 -16.48 -4.37 2.33
N LEU A 245 -15.81 -4.19 3.48
CA LEU A 245 -15.58 -5.28 4.45
C LEU A 245 -16.90 -5.87 4.96
N THR A 246 -17.84 -5.00 5.32
CA THR A 246 -19.17 -5.42 5.82
C THR A 246 -19.97 -6.14 4.74
N ARG A 247 -19.98 -5.62 3.50
CA ARG A 247 -20.66 -6.25 2.35
C ARG A 247 -20.03 -7.56 1.94
N ALA A 248 -18.71 -7.68 2.06
CA ALA A 248 -17.99 -8.92 1.81
C ALA A 248 -18.26 -9.98 2.89
N GLY A 249 -18.85 -9.60 4.03
CA GLY A 249 -19.24 -10.50 5.12
C GLY A 249 -18.14 -10.77 6.13
N PHE A 250 -17.13 -9.88 6.24
CA PHE A 250 -16.11 -9.99 7.28
C PHE A 250 -16.66 -9.55 8.64
N ALA A 251 -16.30 -10.29 9.69
CA ALA A 251 -16.50 -9.92 11.08
C ALA A 251 -15.37 -8.99 11.56
N LEU A 252 -15.66 -8.20 12.59
CA LEU A 252 -14.71 -7.27 13.23
C LEU A 252 -13.94 -6.40 12.21
N PRO A 253 -14.64 -5.64 11.33
CA PRO A 253 -13.97 -4.82 10.33
C PRO A 253 -13.17 -3.71 11.00
N GLY A 254 -11.87 -3.67 10.73
CA GLY A 254 -10.98 -2.56 11.10
C GLY A 254 -10.52 -1.83 9.86
N VAL A 255 -10.54 -0.49 9.92
CA VAL A 255 -10.06 0.37 8.85
C VAL A 255 -9.17 1.44 9.47
N ASP A 256 -7.92 1.46 9.04
CA ASP A 256 -6.95 2.50 9.42
C ASP A 256 -6.47 3.24 8.18
N VAL A 257 -5.99 4.46 8.35
CA VAL A 257 -5.54 5.30 7.25
C VAL A 257 -4.21 5.94 7.63
N ASP A 258 -3.22 5.77 6.76
CA ASP A 258 -1.95 6.48 6.84
C ASP A 258 -1.75 7.36 5.61
N GLU A 259 -1.11 8.50 5.79
CA GLU A 259 -0.72 9.41 4.70
C GLU A 259 0.82 9.47 4.62
N TYR A 260 1.34 9.23 3.42
CA TYR A 260 2.77 9.28 3.12
C TYR A 260 3.04 10.37 2.09
N THR A 261 3.83 11.36 2.44
CA THR A 261 4.31 12.36 1.48
C THR A 261 5.75 12.03 1.08
N VAL A 262 5.93 11.54 -0.15
CA VAL A 262 7.25 11.25 -0.71
C VAL A 262 7.69 12.43 -1.57
N ARG A 263 8.95 12.88 -1.42
CA ARG A 263 9.51 14.00 -2.17
C ARG A 263 10.43 13.46 -3.26
N TYR A 264 10.16 13.85 -4.51
CA TYR A 264 10.94 13.45 -5.70
C TYR A 264 11.69 14.65 -6.27
N ASP A 265 12.80 14.41 -6.97
CA ASP A 265 13.57 15.51 -7.57
C ASP A 265 12.89 16.03 -8.84
N SER A 266 12.10 15.20 -9.52
CA SER A 266 11.28 15.63 -10.66
C SER A 266 10.00 14.81 -10.85
N ALA A 267 9.07 15.35 -11.64
CA ALA A 267 7.86 14.63 -12.05
C ALA A 267 8.17 13.32 -12.81
N LEU A 268 9.28 13.27 -13.54
CA LEU A 268 9.69 12.07 -14.29
C LEU A 268 10.10 10.94 -13.34
N GLU A 269 10.84 11.25 -12.28
CA GLU A 269 11.23 10.25 -11.28
C GLU A 269 10.02 9.65 -10.56
N LEU A 270 9.01 10.48 -10.24
CA LEU A 270 7.74 9.97 -9.71
C LEU A 270 7.10 8.97 -10.67
N ILE A 271 7.03 9.29 -11.97
CA ILE A 271 6.43 8.40 -12.97
C ILE A 271 7.24 7.11 -13.13
N GLU A 272 8.58 7.19 -13.08
CA GLU A 272 9.44 6.00 -13.09
C GLU A 272 9.21 5.14 -11.86
N HIS A 273 9.10 5.74 -10.68
CA HIS A 273 8.79 5.02 -9.45
C HIS A 273 7.41 4.34 -9.52
N LEU A 274 6.39 5.01 -10.07
CA LEU A 274 5.08 4.37 -10.30
C LEU A 274 5.16 3.21 -11.29
N ARG A 275 6.04 3.27 -12.30
CA ARG A 275 6.30 2.16 -13.22
C ARG A 275 6.97 0.98 -12.53
N THR A 276 7.91 1.21 -11.61
CA THR A 276 8.55 0.12 -10.86
C THR A 276 7.59 -0.57 -9.90
N MET A 277 6.63 0.17 -9.33
CA MET A 277 5.54 -0.39 -8.53
C MET A 277 4.47 -1.12 -9.37
N GLY A 278 4.43 -0.84 -10.68
CA GLY A 278 3.36 -1.28 -11.57
C GLY A 278 2.04 -0.52 -11.38
N GLU A 279 2.04 0.62 -10.69
CA GLU A 279 0.85 1.42 -10.32
C GLU A 279 0.49 2.50 -11.37
N THR A 280 0.87 2.28 -12.63
CA THR A 280 0.50 3.19 -13.73
C THR A 280 -0.95 3.02 -14.18
N ASN A 281 -1.52 4.04 -14.82
CA ASN A 281 -2.92 4.05 -15.26
C ASN A 281 -3.30 2.86 -16.15
N ALA A 282 -4.29 2.06 -15.73
CA ALA A 282 -4.85 0.93 -16.47
C ALA A 282 -6.36 1.10 -16.78
N LEU A 283 -6.88 2.32 -16.81
CA LEU A 283 -8.29 2.57 -17.12
C LEU A 283 -8.64 2.27 -18.59
N LEU A 284 -9.83 1.71 -18.82
CA LEU A 284 -10.35 1.48 -20.18
C LEU A 284 -10.61 2.78 -20.94
N GLN A 285 -11.15 3.80 -20.25
CA GLN A 285 -11.52 5.09 -20.83
C GLN A 285 -10.35 6.09 -20.97
N ARG A 286 -9.11 5.67 -20.65
CA ARG A 286 -7.94 6.56 -20.77
C ARG A 286 -7.60 6.84 -22.24
N SER A 287 -6.95 7.98 -22.47
CA SER A 287 -6.22 8.21 -23.72
C SER A 287 -4.98 7.31 -23.80
N ASN A 288 -4.90 6.50 -24.85
CA ASN A 288 -3.77 5.58 -25.09
C ASN A 288 -2.45 6.30 -25.32
N ILE A 289 -2.50 7.50 -25.89
CA ILE A 289 -1.33 8.29 -26.28
C ILE A 289 -1.27 9.52 -25.38
N LEU A 290 -0.10 9.75 -24.78
CA LEU A 290 0.23 11.01 -24.11
C LEU A 290 1.11 11.82 -25.06
N LYS A 291 0.63 12.99 -25.49
CA LYS A 291 1.41 13.91 -26.33
C LYS A 291 2.60 14.45 -25.52
N ARG A 292 3.75 14.60 -26.18
CA ARG A 292 4.98 15.12 -25.55
C ARG A 292 4.75 16.50 -24.93
N ASP A 293 4.07 17.38 -25.64
CA ASP A 293 3.78 18.75 -25.17
C ASP A 293 2.93 18.75 -23.91
N THR A 294 1.90 17.89 -23.86
CA THR A 294 1.06 17.70 -22.67
C THR A 294 1.88 17.16 -21.50
N ALA A 295 2.79 16.21 -21.74
CA ALA A 295 3.64 15.67 -20.68
C ALA A 295 4.59 16.73 -20.09
N LEU A 296 5.21 17.55 -20.95
CA LEU A 296 6.09 18.65 -20.52
C LEU A 296 5.30 19.74 -19.80
N ALA A 297 4.10 20.08 -20.28
CA ALA A 297 3.21 21.01 -19.61
C ALA A 297 2.79 20.49 -18.22
N THR A 298 2.44 19.21 -18.08
CA THR A 298 2.15 18.60 -16.78
C THR A 298 3.33 18.73 -15.82
N ALA A 299 4.56 18.47 -16.26
CA ALA A 299 5.73 18.59 -15.42
C ALA A 299 5.95 20.04 -14.95
N ALA A 300 5.82 21.02 -15.85
CA ALA A 300 5.96 22.44 -15.53
C ALA A 300 4.84 22.94 -14.59
N VAL A 301 3.60 22.49 -14.78
CA VAL A 301 2.47 22.83 -13.89
C VAL A 301 2.68 22.20 -12.52
N TYR A 302 3.15 20.95 -12.46
CA TYR A 302 3.41 20.28 -11.19
C TYR A 302 4.48 21.01 -10.39
N GLU A 303 5.60 21.36 -11.04
CA GLU A 303 6.68 22.12 -10.40
C GLU A 303 6.20 23.50 -9.96
N SER A 304 5.52 24.26 -10.82
CA SER A 304 5.08 25.63 -10.48
C SER A 304 4.03 25.70 -9.36
N MET A 305 3.15 24.70 -9.25
CA MET A 305 2.08 24.71 -8.25
C MET A 305 2.48 24.07 -6.91
N PHE A 306 3.34 23.04 -6.93
CA PHE A 306 3.56 22.19 -5.77
C PHE A 306 5.03 22.00 -5.38
N ALA A 307 6.01 22.50 -6.16
CA ALA A 307 7.41 22.41 -5.75
C ALA A 307 7.61 23.07 -4.39
N ALA A 308 8.30 22.36 -3.51
CA ALA A 308 8.68 22.90 -2.22
C ALA A 308 9.89 23.84 -2.35
N GLU A 309 10.26 24.51 -1.26
CA GLU A 309 11.40 25.43 -1.21
C GLU A 309 12.72 24.78 -1.69
N ASP A 310 12.88 23.47 -1.47
CA ASP A 310 14.05 22.70 -1.91
C ASP A 310 14.04 22.33 -3.42
N GLY A 311 13.03 22.76 -4.18
CA GLY A 311 12.82 22.39 -5.59
C GLY A 311 12.23 20.99 -5.81
N LYS A 312 12.13 20.16 -4.77
CA LYS A 312 11.53 18.82 -4.86
C LYS A 312 10.00 18.90 -4.94
N ILE A 313 9.42 17.97 -5.70
CA ILE A 313 7.96 17.83 -5.82
C ILE A 313 7.41 16.82 -4.80
N PRO A 314 6.37 17.18 -4.03
CA PRO A 314 5.70 16.25 -3.14
C PRO A 314 4.71 15.38 -3.91
N ALA A 315 4.66 14.09 -3.59
CA ALA A 315 3.60 13.19 -4.00
C ALA A 315 3.00 12.53 -2.76
N THR A 316 1.71 12.81 -2.55
CA THR A 316 0.99 12.30 -1.38
C THR A 316 0.34 10.95 -1.71
N PHE A 317 0.53 9.95 -0.86
CA PHE A 317 -0.09 8.63 -0.97
C PHE A 317 -0.91 8.39 0.28
N GLN A 318 -2.22 8.22 0.11
CA GLN A 318 -3.09 7.79 1.18
C GLN A 318 -3.25 6.28 1.09
N VAL A 319 -2.92 5.57 2.15
CA VAL A 319 -3.03 4.12 2.21
C VAL A 319 -4.10 3.76 3.24
N ILE A 320 -5.09 3.00 2.79
CA ILE A 320 -6.16 2.48 3.63
C ILE A 320 -5.83 1.03 3.95
N TYR A 321 -5.64 0.74 5.24
CA TYR A 321 -5.45 -0.60 5.75
C TYR A 321 -6.80 -1.17 6.15
N MET A 322 -7.09 -2.38 5.68
CA MET A 322 -8.32 -3.11 5.94
C MET A 322 -7.99 -4.39 6.67
N THR A 323 -8.65 -4.60 7.80
CA THR A 323 -8.58 -5.83 8.57
C THR A 323 -9.99 -6.43 8.68
N GLY A 324 -10.09 -7.74 8.51
CA GLY A 324 -11.37 -8.43 8.59
C GLY A 324 -11.18 -9.89 8.95
N TRP A 325 -12.11 -10.43 9.73
CA TRP A 325 -12.05 -11.82 10.17
C TRP A 325 -13.17 -12.63 9.51
N LYS A 326 -12.92 -13.91 9.22
CA LYS A 326 -14.01 -14.83 8.91
C LYS A 326 -14.73 -15.17 10.21
N GLU A 327 -16.05 -15.05 10.22
CA GLU A 327 -16.88 -15.31 11.41
C GLU A 327 -16.58 -16.68 12.03
N HIS A 328 -16.45 -16.70 13.36
CA HIS A 328 -16.33 -17.94 14.13
C HIS A 328 -16.88 -17.76 15.56
N PRO A 329 -17.52 -18.77 16.17
CA PRO A 329 -18.10 -18.67 17.50
C PRO A 329 -17.12 -18.31 18.63
N SER A 330 -15.82 -18.60 18.47
CA SER A 330 -14.79 -18.25 19.47
C SER A 330 -14.41 -16.78 19.49
N GLN A 331 -14.88 -16.00 18.51
CA GLN A 331 -14.57 -14.57 18.43
C GLN A 331 -15.25 -13.82 19.57
N GLN A 332 -14.57 -12.76 20.04
CA GLN A 332 -15.12 -11.92 21.10
C GLN A 332 -16.38 -11.24 20.60
N LYS A 333 -17.52 -11.61 21.19
CA LYS A 333 -18.78 -10.90 20.99
C LYS A 333 -18.75 -9.62 21.79
N ALA A 334 -19.26 -8.55 21.19
CA ALA A 334 -19.47 -7.29 21.91
C ALA A 334 -20.30 -7.57 23.17
N LYS A 335 -19.82 -7.12 24.33
CA LYS A 335 -20.59 -7.25 25.56
C LYS A 335 -21.85 -6.38 25.48
N SER A 336 -22.92 -6.81 26.15
CA SER A 336 -24.16 -6.04 26.22
C SER A 336 -23.91 -4.64 26.79
N ARG A 337 -24.52 -3.62 26.20
CA ARG A 337 -24.41 -2.23 26.68
C ARG A 337 -24.78 -2.17 28.17
N GLY A 338 -23.90 -1.57 28.99
CA GLY A 338 -24.07 -1.47 30.45
C GLY A 338 -23.37 -2.54 31.28
N SER A 339 -22.71 -3.53 30.67
CA SER A 339 -21.96 -4.56 31.40
C SER A 339 -20.52 -4.15 31.76
N ALA A 340 -20.24 -2.85 31.87
CA ALA A 340 -18.91 -2.35 32.21
C ALA A 340 -18.67 -2.57 33.70
N THR A 341 -17.77 -3.50 34.05
CA THR A 341 -17.46 -3.86 35.45
C THR A 341 -16.34 -3.01 36.05
N ILE A 342 -15.63 -2.24 35.22
CA ILE A 342 -14.44 -1.48 35.61
C ILE A 342 -14.69 0.00 35.31
N SER A 343 -14.45 0.87 36.29
CA SER A 343 -14.57 2.31 36.09
C SER A 343 -13.36 2.87 35.35
N PHE A 344 -13.52 4.02 34.68
CA PHE A 344 -12.38 4.71 34.04
C PHE A 344 -11.31 5.15 35.05
N GLU A 345 -11.69 5.37 36.31
CA GLU A 345 -10.77 5.74 37.39
C GLU A 345 -9.88 4.56 37.80
N ASP A 346 -10.44 3.35 37.85
CA ASP A 346 -9.68 2.12 38.10
C ASP A 346 -8.66 1.87 36.99
N ILE A 347 -9.04 2.14 35.73
CA ILE A 347 -8.15 2.06 34.58
C ILE A 347 -6.99 3.07 34.71
N GLN A 348 -7.28 4.33 35.07
CA GLN A 348 -6.24 5.34 35.29
C GLN A 348 -5.27 4.94 36.42
N ASN A 349 -5.77 4.37 37.51
CA ASN A 349 -4.93 3.88 38.61
C ASN A 349 -4.07 2.67 38.21
N HIS A 350 -4.57 1.82 37.31
CA HIS A 350 -3.80 0.71 36.73
C HIS A 350 -2.69 1.20 35.77
N PHE A 351 -2.92 2.29 35.03
CA PHE A 351 -1.89 2.90 34.19
C PHE A 351 -0.84 3.67 34.99
N ARG A 352 -1.25 4.37 36.08
CA ARG A 352 -0.33 5.07 36.99
C ARG A 352 0.56 4.11 37.78
N SER A 353 0.04 2.96 38.23
CA SER A 353 0.84 1.96 38.95
C SER A 353 1.84 1.21 38.05
N ASN A 354 1.59 1.15 36.73
CA ASN A 354 2.47 0.51 35.74
C ASN A 354 3.43 1.47 35.01
N GLU A 355 3.50 2.74 35.40
CA GLU A 355 4.36 3.75 34.76
C GLU A 355 5.87 3.42 34.86
N PHE A 356 6.25 2.56 35.82
CA PHE A 356 7.62 2.05 35.96
C PHE A 356 8.02 1.03 34.86
N TYR A 357 7.06 0.27 34.32
CA TYR A 357 7.33 -0.74 33.27
C TYR A 357 7.32 -0.13 31.85
N TYR A 358 6.46 0.86 31.60
CA TYR A 358 6.39 1.52 30.28
C TYR A 358 7.58 2.45 30.00
N ARG A 359 8.22 3.02 31.02
CA ARG A 359 9.49 3.75 30.86
C ARG A 359 10.64 2.86 30.35
N LEU A 360 10.54 1.53 30.50
CA LEU A 360 11.49 0.57 29.94
C LEU A 360 11.14 0.23 28.48
N PHE A 361 9.85 0.10 28.15
CA PHE A 361 9.37 -0.19 26.80
C PHE A 361 9.58 1.00 25.82
N LEU A 362 9.35 2.23 26.27
CA LEU A 362 9.67 3.45 25.50
C LEU A 362 11.19 3.67 25.32
N ARG A 363 12.02 3.10 26.21
CA ARG A 363 13.49 3.13 26.10
C ARG A 363 14.04 2.19 25.02
N PHE A 364 13.29 1.16 24.62
CA PHE A 364 13.64 0.28 23.50
C PHE A 364 13.24 0.84 22.13
N ARG A 365 12.18 1.67 22.06
CA ARG A 365 11.80 2.37 20.82
C ARG A 365 12.80 3.48 20.45
N THR A 366 13.45 4.08 21.44
CA THR A 366 14.33 5.26 21.26
C THR A 366 15.80 4.92 20.97
N THR A 367 16.26 3.68 21.17
CA THR A 367 17.65 3.27 20.84
C THR A 367 17.93 3.24 19.34
N LYS A 368 16.92 3.00 18.49
CA LYS A 368 17.06 3.17 17.01
C LYS A 368 17.20 4.64 16.62
N LEU A 369 16.51 5.55 17.31
CA LEU A 369 16.59 6.99 17.06
C LEU A 369 17.92 7.59 17.58
N PHE A 370 18.48 7.03 18.66
CA PHE A 370 19.74 7.52 19.24
C PHE A 370 20.96 7.18 18.37
N MET A 371 20.97 6.02 17.70
CA MET A 371 22.04 5.64 16.75
C MET A 371 22.06 6.50 15.47
N LEU A 372 20.91 7.01 15.04
CA LEU A 372 20.84 7.93 13.89
C LEU A 372 21.24 9.36 14.25
N ARG A 373 20.99 9.80 15.49
CA ARG A 373 21.35 11.14 15.97
C ARG A 373 22.85 11.31 16.22
N THR A 374 23.55 10.25 16.62
CA THR A 374 25.03 10.27 16.75
C THR A 374 25.74 10.29 15.40
N LYS A 375 25.18 9.68 14.34
CA LYS A 375 25.73 9.82 12.98
C LYS A 375 25.60 11.25 12.43
N TYR A 376 24.49 11.94 12.72
CA TYR A 376 24.27 13.31 12.27
C TYR A 376 25.17 14.35 12.98
N LEU A 377 25.54 14.10 14.25
CA LEU A 377 26.44 15.00 14.98
C LEU A 377 27.90 14.90 14.48
N PHE A 378 28.32 13.73 14.00
CA PHE A 378 29.67 13.49 13.47
C PHE A 378 29.92 14.15 12.10
N ILE A 379 28.87 14.51 11.36
CA ILE A 379 28.97 15.14 10.02
C ILE A 379 29.04 16.67 10.12
N LYS A 380 28.54 17.29 11.20
CA LYS A 380 28.46 18.77 11.33
C LYS A 380 29.67 19.45 12.00
N HIS A 381 30.59 18.70 12.64
CA HIS A 381 31.77 19.29 13.31
C HIS A 381 33.04 18.43 13.14
N PRO A 382 33.86 18.67 12.10
CA PRO A 382 35.05 17.86 11.81
C PRO A 382 36.27 18.18 12.70
N ASN A 383 36.20 19.18 13.59
CA ASN A 383 37.37 19.72 14.31
C ASN A 383 37.56 19.22 15.75
N ILE A 384 36.90 18.13 16.18
CA ILE A 384 37.05 17.58 17.55
C ILE A 384 37.88 16.27 17.52
N LEU A 385 39.00 16.28 16.81
CA LEU A 385 39.97 15.19 16.83
C LEU A 385 41.39 15.76 16.82
N HIS A 386 41.85 16.25 17.97
CA HIS A 386 43.27 16.34 18.24
C HIS A 386 43.59 15.83 19.65
N ASN A 387 44.60 14.96 19.69
CA ASN A 387 45.24 14.34 20.85
C ASN A 387 44.42 13.29 21.62
N THR A 388 44.61 12.01 21.27
CA THR A 388 45.48 11.12 22.07
C THR A 388 45.52 9.71 21.47
N THR A 389 46.74 9.21 21.36
CA THR A 389 47.16 7.87 20.93
C THR A 389 46.91 6.84 22.04
N GLN A 390 46.13 5.79 21.77
CA GLN A 390 46.36 4.42 22.32
C GLN A 390 45.37 3.40 21.75
N LYS A 391 45.89 2.41 21.02
CA LYS A 391 45.21 1.14 20.72
C LYS A 391 45.15 0.30 21.99
N GLN A 392 43.97 -0.15 22.44
CA GLN A 392 43.88 -1.32 23.33
C GLN A 392 42.57 -2.11 23.15
N LYS A 393 42.72 -3.44 23.19
CA LYS A 393 41.74 -4.51 22.93
C LYS A 393 40.54 -4.46 23.88
N CYS A 394 39.31 -4.51 23.35
CA CYS A 394 38.10 -4.76 24.15
C CYS A 394 37.89 -6.27 24.36
N LYS A 395 37.87 -6.72 25.63
CA LYS A 395 37.34 -8.04 26.05
C LYS A 395 35.90 -7.87 26.52
N ILE A 396 34.97 -8.63 25.93
CA ILE A 396 33.57 -8.69 26.37
C ILE A 396 33.50 -9.62 27.59
N LYS A 397 32.98 -9.15 28.72
CA LYS A 397 32.55 -10.02 29.84
C LYS A 397 31.03 -10.11 29.82
N LEU A 398 30.51 -11.32 29.69
CA LEU A 398 29.09 -11.64 29.88
C LEU A 398 28.79 -11.64 31.38
N LYS A 399 27.71 -10.98 31.79
CA LYS A 399 27.19 -11.07 33.15
C LYS A 399 25.79 -11.68 33.08
N THR A 400 25.58 -12.76 33.81
CA THR A 400 24.28 -13.42 33.98
C THR A 400 23.51 -12.68 35.06
N ILE A 401 22.27 -12.30 34.78
CA ILE A 401 21.34 -11.76 35.77
C ILE A 401 20.15 -12.72 35.83
N SER A 402 19.89 -13.24 37.01
CA SER A 402 18.71 -14.04 37.33
C SER A 402 17.56 -13.13 37.70
N ILE A 403 16.41 -13.27 37.03
CA ILE A 403 15.20 -12.52 37.35
C ILE A 403 14.11 -13.53 37.70
N GLN A 404 13.48 -13.33 38.85
CA GLN A 404 12.34 -14.12 39.32
C GLN A 404 11.04 -13.40 38.96
N ASN A 405 10.10 -14.11 38.35
CA ASN A 405 8.77 -13.56 38.06
C ASN A 405 7.85 -13.67 39.30
N ALA A 406 6.69 -13.00 39.26
CA ALA A 406 5.72 -12.98 40.37
C ALA A 406 5.08 -14.35 40.69
N TYR A 407 5.40 -15.39 39.91
CA TYR A 407 4.98 -16.77 40.11
C TYR A 407 6.12 -17.68 40.59
N GLY A 408 7.30 -17.12 40.89
CA GLY A 408 8.43 -17.83 41.50
C GLY A 408 9.39 -18.53 40.53
N GLU A 409 9.16 -18.44 39.22
CA GLU A 409 10.07 -19.01 38.22
C GLU A 409 11.25 -18.07 37.95
N GLN A 410 12.45 -18.65 37.93
CA GLN A 410 13.72 -17.94 37.78
C GLN A 410 14.26 -18.12 36.36
N CYS A 411 14.44 -17.01 35.64
CA CYS A 411 15.00 -16.99 34.30
C CYS A 411 16.35 -16.26 34.31
N ASP A 412 17.40 -16.93 33.80
CA ASP A 412 18.76 -16.38 33.71
C ASP A 412 19.00 -15.77 32.33
N VAL A 413 19.29 -14.47 32.29
CA VAL A 413 19.58 -13.74 31.04
C VAL A 413 21.03 -13.27 31.03
N ASN A 414 21.78 -13.65 29.99
CA ASN A 414 23.16 -13.24 29.78
C ASN A 414 23.23 -11.96 28.95
N ILE A 415 23.70 -10.86 29.54
CA ILE A 415 23.88 -9.58 28.83
C ILE A 415 25.39 -9.29 28.71
N GLY A 416 25.85 -9.04 27.48
CA GLY A 416 27.21 -8.56 27.20
C GLY A 416 27.28 -7.05 27.38
N VAL A 417 28.03 -6.58 28.39
CA VAL A 417 28.20 -5.14 28.65
C VAL A 417 29.58 -4.69 28.16
N THR A 418 29.60 -3.82 27.16
CA THR A 418 30.80 -3.10 26.71
C THR A 418 30.94 -1.84 27.57
N LEU A 419 31.90 -1.81 28.52
CA LEU A 419 32.18 -0.62 29.33
C LEU A 419 32.90 0.45 28.49
N PHE A 420 32.26 1.59 28.26
CA PHE A 420 32.96 2.85 27.95
C PHE A 420 32.95 3.74 29.19
N THR A 421 34.06 3.73 29.94
CA THR A 421 34.34 4.69 31.01
C THR A 421 34.92 5.96 30.41
N TYR A 422 34.07 6.90 29.99
CA TYR A 422 34.41 8.33 29.89
C TYR A 422 33.13 9.12 29.62
N THR A 423 32.48 9.62 30.68
CA THR A 423 31.59 10.80 30.74
C THR A 423 30.74 10.74 32.01
N LYS A 424 31.36 10.87 33.19
CA LYS A 424 30.64 11.24 34.42
C LYS A 424 30.94 12.68 34.85
N ASN A 425 32.05 13.25 34.40
CA ASN A 425 32.50 14.57 34.83
C ASN A 425 32.11 15.72 33.87
N VAL A 426 31.84 15.45 32.58
CA VAL A 426 31.46 16.52 31.63
C VAL A 426 29.96 16.85 31.66
N LEU A 427 29.10 15.87 32.00
CA LEU A 427 27.64 16.10 32.11
C LEU A 427 27.22 16.76 33.43
N GLN A 428 28.03 16.65 34.49
CA GLN A 428 27.77 17.36 35.75
C GLN A 428 28.12 18.86 35.66
N ASP A 429 29.08 19.24 34.82
CA ASP A 429 29.47 20.65 34.64
C ASP A 429 28.48 21.44 33.75
N LEU A 430 27.82 20.78 32.81
CA LEU A 430 26.78 21.41 31.97
C LEU A 430 25.43 21.54 32.70
N SER A 431 25.09 20.60 33.59
CA SER A 431 23.88 20.68 34.43
C SER A 431 23.96 21.76 35.52
N LYS A 432 25.17 22.05 36.04
CA LYS A 432 25.39 23.09 37.07
C LYS A 432 25.46 24.52 36.52
N LYS A 433 25.73 24.71 35.22
CA LYS A 433 25.72 26.04 34.59
C LYS A 433 24.31 26.49 34.20
N HIS A 434 23.45 25.61 33.69
CA HIS A 434 22.07 25.97 33.35
C HIS A 434 21.15 26.23 34.55
N THR A 435 21.44 25.67 35.72
CA THR A 435 20.62 25.85 36.94
C THR A 435 20.96 27.10 37.74
N LYS A 436 21.97 27.87 37.33
CA LYS A 436 22.38 29.13 37.98
C LYS A 436 21.80 30.37 37.27
N GLU A 437 21.51 30.30 35.98
CA GLU A 437 20.90 31.41 35.21
C GLU A 437 19.37 31.50 35.36
N GLU A 438 18.68 30.42 35.74
CA GLU A 438 17.22 30.43 35.97
C GLU A 438 16.80 30.78 37.41
N LYS A 439 17.73 30.85 38.37
CA LYS A 439 17.41 31.11 39.79
C LYS A 439 17.54 32.57 40.24
N ASP A 440 18.12 33.45 39.42
CA ASP A 440 18.28 34.88 39.74
C ASP A 440 17.16 35.77 39.15
N GLY A 441 16.09 35.18 38.59
CA GLY A 441 15.02 35.93 37.90
C GLY A 441 13.69 36.13 38.63
N TYR A 442 13.45 35.48 39.78
CA TYR A 442 12.12 35.50 40.41
C TYR A 442 12.16 35.64 41.94
N PHE A 443 12.63 36.80 42.40
CA PHE A 443 12.22 37.37 43.70
C PHE A 443 12.42 38.90 43.67
N CYS A 444 11.45 39.65 43.11
CA CYS A 444 11.22 41.04 43.51
C CYS A 444 9.74 41.42 43.40
N ASN A 445 9.18 41.75 44.56
CA ASN A 445 7.98 42.56 44.84
C ASN A 445 6.57 41.96 44.88
N LYS A 446 6.23 41.53 46.11
CA LYS A 446 4.96 41.78 46.82
C LYS A 446 4.50 43.26 46.72
N MET A 447 3.18 43.46 46.56
CA MET A 447 2.27 44.41 47.25
C MET A 447 2.89 45.65 47.96
N LYS A 448 2.38 46.90 47.90
CA LYS A 448 0.99 47.37 48.13
C LYS A 448 0.92 48.92 48.13
N LYS A 449 -0.29 49.46 47.82
CA LYS A 449 -0.96 50.71 48.27
C LYS A 449 -1.20 51.87 47.26
N ARG A 450 -2.51 52.14 47.14
CA ARG A 450 -3.31 53.31 46.71
C ARG A 450 -2.65 54.70 46.69
N SER A 451 -3.02 55.47 45.67
CA SER A 451 -3.71 56.77 45.79
C SER A 451 -4.97 56.70 44.92
#